data_AF-A0A210Q300-F1
#
_entry.id   AF-A0A210Q300-F1
#
_cell.length_a   1.000
_cell.length_b   1.000
_cell.length_c   1.000
_cell.angle_alpha   90.00
_cell.angle_beta   90.00
_cell.angle_gamma   90.00
#
_symmetry.space_group_name_H-M   'P 1'
#
loop_
_entity.id
_entity.type
_entity.pdbx_description
1 polymer ?
#
loop_
_entity_poly.entity_id
_entity_poly.type
_entity_poly.pdbx_seq_one_letter_code
_entity_poly.pdbx_strand_id
1 'polypeptide(L)'
;MDVLVILTACLCGAVSLTVDDLYPYPHDNVTTADDELLYRNDDGSSPAIQISFSYFNNVQTSAYVNTNGDITFGSSLSRFIPYAFPYGTGDGNYVMIAAFWTDLITTSVGQIWYKLSTSSDLLTRAASDVQSAFSDQNDFNPSMVFIVTWHEVPYYGASGDALLLRNTFQIVLTADGTKSFVMLHYLRLDWARNAMVGFNAGDGLNGYTVNGSLSDDVVNLVNRSNVGVPGKFLFRVDGGTVQPADQTISSNNSKYNYKAVIENLQKCDYVVCLF
;
A
#
# COMPACT_ATOMS: atom_id res chain seq x y z
N MET A 1 -15.43 30.54 -45.60
CA MET A 1 -15.68 29.18 -45.07
C MET A 1 -14.84 29.07 -43.81
N ASP A 2 -15.45 29.37 -42.67
CA ASP A 2 -14.78 29.29 -41.37
C ASP A 2 -14.80 27.83 -40.91
N VAL A 3 -13.62 27.26 -40.73
CA VAL A 3 -13.47 25.91 -40.19
C VAL A 3 -13.59 26.02 -38.67
N LEU A 4 -14.74 25.59 -38.14
CA LEU A 4 -14.95 25.38 -36.73
C LEU A 4 -14.08 24.21 -36.27
N VAL A 5 -12.96 24.50 -35.61
CA VAL A 5 -12.15 23.49 -34.93
C VAL A 5 -12.82 23.18 -33.59
N ILE A 6 -13.54 22.06 -33.53
CA ILE A 6 -14.04 21.51 -32.27
C ILE A 6 -12.84 20.84 -31.58
N LEU A 7 -12.23 21.55 -30.64
CA LEU A 7 -11.29 20.97 -29.68
C LEU A 7 -12.10 20.13 -28.69
N THR A 8 -12.22 18.83 -28.95
CA THR A 8 -12.69 17.88 -27.94
C THR A 8 -11.60 17.74 -26.89
N ALA A 9 -11.70 18.51 -25.81
CA ALA A 9 -10.88 18.28 -24.62
C ALA A 9 -11.28 16.91 -24.04
N CYS A 10 -10.44 15.90 -24.26
CA CYS A 10 -10.55 14.65 -23.54
C CYS A 10 -10.11 14.93 -22.09
N LEU A 11 -11.09 15.19 -21.22
CA LEU A 11 -10.90 15.20 -19.78
C LEU A 11 -10.58 13.77 -19.34
N CYS A 12 -9.32 13.35 -19.50
CA CYS A 12 -8.82 12.18 -18.79
C CYS A 12 -8.55 12.63 -17.35
N GLY A 13 -9.61 12.75 -16.56
CA GLY A 13 -9.46 12.90 -15.11
C GLY A 13 -8.63 11.72 -14.61
N ALA A 14 -7.58 12.00 -13.84
CA ALA A 14 -6.93 10.95 -13.07
C ALA A 14 -8.00 10.33 -12.17
N VAL A 15 -8.45 9.12 -12.51
CA VAL A 15 -9.44 8.42 -11.69
C VAL A 15 -8.69 7.95 -10.45
N SER A 16 -8.94 8.61 -9.32
CA SER A 16 -8.47 8.17 -8.00
C SER A 16 -9.17 6.86 -7.62
N LEU A 17 -8.52 6.08 -6.75
CA LEU A 17 -9.17 4.89 -6.19
C LEU A 17 -10.47 5.29 -5.47
N THR A 18 -11.43 4.37 -5.51
CA THR A 18 -12.63 4.37 -4.67
C THR A 18 -12.52 3.23 -3.65
N VAL A 19 -13.38 3.22 -2.64
CA VAL A 19 -13.40 2.14 -1.65
C VAL A 19 -13.61 0.77 -2.31
N ASP A 20 -14.42 0.70 -3.37
CA ASP A 20 -14.67 -0.52 -4.16
C ASP A 20 -13.41 -1.07 -4.86
N ASP A 21 -12.42 -0.21 -5.12
CA ASP A 21 -11.16 -0.64 -5.74
C ASP A 21 -10.20 -1.30 -4.73
N LEU A 22 -10.45 -1.16 -3.41
CA LEU A 22 -9.68 -1.83 -2.33
C LEU A 22 -10.12 -3.29 -2.16
N TYR A 23 -9.30 -4.09 -1.47
CA TYR A 23 -9.77 -5.38 -0.97
C TYR A 23 -10.79 -5.16 0.13
N PRO A 24 -11.85 -5.98 0.21
CA PRO A 24 -12.97 -5.71 1.11
C PRO A 24 -12.54 -5.75 2.57
N TYR A 25 -12.93 -4.71 3.28
CA TYR A 25 -12.81 -4.56 4.74
C TYR A 25 -14.09 -3.90 5.24
N PRO A 26 -14.37 -3.98 6.55
CA PRO A 26 -15.51 -3.31 7.14
C PRO A 26 -15.58 -1.81 6.84
N HIS A 27 -16.60 -1.43 6.09
CA HIS A 27 -17.04 -0.06 5.87
C HIS A 27 -18.56 -0.06 5.66
N ASP A 28 -19.22 1.06 5.96
CA ASP A 28 -20.67 1.22 5.77
C ASP A 28 -21.54 0.11 6.39
N ASN A 29 -21.10 -0.44 7.54
CA ASN A 29 -21.74 -1.53 8.29
C ASN A 29 -21.78 -2.91 7.58
N VAL A 30 -20.94 -3.13 6.57
CA VAL A 30 -20.75 -4.45 5.96
C VAL A 30 -19.55 -5.14 6.63
N THR A 31 -19.76 -6.28 7.28
CA THR A 31 -18.68 -7.08 7.88
C THR A 31 -18.80 -8.55 7.49
N THR A 32 -17.66 -9.24 7.33
CA THR A 32 -17.57 -10.69 7.20
C THR A 32 -17.08 -11.32 8.50
N ALA A 33 -17.29 -12.62 8.68
CA ALA A 33 -16.99 -13.32 9.94
C ALA A 33 -15.48 -13.44 10.24
N ASP A 34 -14.63 -13.23 9.23
CA ASP A 34 -13.17 -13.25 9.31
C ASP A 34 -12.53 -11.86 9.51
N ASP A 35 -13.34 -10.79 9.56
CA ASP A 35 -12.86 -9.45 9.82
C ASP A 35 -12.56 -9.24 11.32
N GLU A 36 -11.35 -8.78 11.63
CA GLU A 36 -10.91 -8.44 12.97
C GLU A 36 -10.65 -6.93 13.10
N LEU A 37 -11.12 -6.34 14.20
CA LEU A 37 -10.82 -4.95 14.55
C LEU A 37 -9.60 -4.92 15.49
N LEU A 38 -8.53 -4.25 15.09
CA LEU A 38 -7.45 -3.97 16.03
C LEU A 38 -7.96 -3.01 17.10
N TYR A 39 -7.82 -3.42 18.36
CA TYR A 39 -8.24 -2.60 19.49
C TYR A 39 -7.53 -1.25 19.45
N ARG A 40 -8.31 -0.17 19.57
CA ARG A 40 -7.82 1.21 19.56
C ARG A 40 -6.73 1.41 20.60
N ASN A 41 -5.55 1.83 20.17
CA ASN A 41 -4.42 2.07 21.04
C ASN A 41 -3.44 3.09 20.42
N ASP A 42 -2.33 3.28 21.12
CA ASP A 42 -1.17 4.10 20.76
C ASP A 42 0.05 3.18 20.84
N ASP A 43 0.82 3.03 19.76
CA ASP A 43 2.00 2.16 19.66
C ASP A 43 1.81 0.65 19.90
N GLY A 44 0.58 0.15 19.78
CA GLY A 44 0.27 -1.26 19.97
C GLY A 44 0.21 -2.06 18.67
N SER A 45 0.24 -3.38 18.82
CA SER A 45 0.09 -4.36 17.74
C SER A 45 -1.04 -5.34 18.03
N SER A 46 -1.52 -6.04 17.00
CA SER A 46 -2.40 -7.21 17.15
C SER A 46 -1.71 -8.34 17.94
N PRO A 47 -2.47 -9.33 18.43
CA PRO A 47 -1.91 -10.65 18.72
C PRO A 47 -1.22 -11.27 17.50
N ALA A 48 -0.45 -12.33 17.73
CA ALA A 48 0.26 -13.06 16.66
C ALA A 48 -0.73 -13.73 15.70
N ILE A 49 -0.66 -13.37 14.42
CA ILE A 49 -1.48 -13.95 13.34
C ILE A 49 -0.62 -15.02 12.66
N GLN A 50 -1.09 -16.27 12.65
CA GLN A 50 -0.35 -17.38 12.04
C GLN A 50 -0.48 -17.32 10.53
N ILE A 51 0.65 -17.31 9.83
CA ILE A 51 0.72 -17.22 8.37
C ILE A 51 1.81 -18.17 7.84
N SER A 52 1.87 -18.35 6.53
CA SER A 52 3.02 -18.96 5.85
C SER A 52 3.38 -18.07 4.66
N PHE A 53 4.36 -17.19 4.85
CA PHE A 53 4.67 -16.15 3.87
C PHE A 53 6.18 -16.05 3.65
N SER A 54 6.64 -16.44 2.46
CA SER A 54 8.04 -16.26 2.05
C SER A 54 8.38 -14.78 1.92
N TYR A 55 9.43 -14.32 2.60
CA TYR A 55 9.87 -12.93 2.61
C TYR A 55 11.39 -12.86 2.79
N PHE A 56 12.09 -12.24 1.84
CA PHE A 56 13.57 -12.18 1.83
C PHE A 56 14.23 -13.57 1.99
N ASN A 57 13.84 -14.55 1.15
CA ASN A 57 14.27 -15.96 1.22
C ASN A 57 13.95 -16.72 2.53
N ASN A 58 13.15 -16.14 3.43
CA ASN A 58 12.80 -16.76 4.71
C ASN A 58 11.28 -16.92 4.82
N VAL A 59 10.81 -18.07 5.30
CA VAL A 59 9.38 -18.27 5.56
C VAL A 59 9.04 -17.64 6.91
N GLN A 60 8.16 -16.64 6.88
CA GLN A 60 7.58 -16.03 8.06
C GLN A 60 6.36 -16.83 8.51
N THR A 61 6.31 -17.17 9.80
CA THR A 61 5.25 -17.99 10.39
C THR A 61 4.24 -17.20 11.22
N SER A 62 4.58 -15.95 11.58
CA SER A 62 3.70 -15.04 12.29
C SER A 62 3.82 -13.61 11.79
N ALA A 63 2.70 -12.91 11.74
CA ALA A 63 2.62 -11.48 11.49
C ALA A 63 1.91 -10.74 12.63
N TYR A 64 2.20 -9.45 12.76
CA TYR A 64 1.60 -8.54 13.71
C TYR A 64 1.20 -7.27 12.96
N VAL A 65 -0.05 -6.83 13.13
CA VAL A 65 -0.52 -5.56 12.57
C VAL A 65 -0.24 -4.46 13.56
N ASN A 66 0.51 -3.44 13.15
CA ASN A 66 0.85 -2.30 14.00
C ASN A 66 -0.13 -1.13 13.79
N THR A 67 -0.42 -0.39 14.85
CA THR A 67 -1.15 0.86 14.74
C THR A 67 -0.45 1.89 13.85
N ASN A 68 0.88 1.88 13.82
CA ASN A 68 1.74 2.83 13.14
C ASN A 68 1.93 2.61 11.64
N GLY A 69 1.13 1.75 10.97
CA GLY A 69 1.11 1.68 9.50
C GLY A 69 2.06 0.64 8.91
N ASP A 70 2.45 -0.33 9.71
CA ASP A 70 3.34 -1.44 9.35
C ASP A 70 2.79 -2.82 9.77
N ILE A 71 3.35 -3.85 9.14
CA ILE A 71 3.25 -5.25 9.54
C ILE A 71 4.66 -5.73 9.86
N THR A 72 4.85 -6.29 11.06
CA THR A 72 6.09 -6.97 11.44
C THR A 72 5.91 -8.48 11.46
N PHE A 73 7.01 -9.22 11.29
CA PHE A 73 7.04 -10.67 11.41
C PHE A 73 7.85 -11.10 12.63
N GLY A 74 7.46 -12.21 13.26
CA GLY A 74 8.14 -12.81 14.40
C GLY A 74 7.92 -12.11 15.76
N SER A 75 7.85 -10.78 15.79
CA SER A 75 7.58 -10.00 17.01
C SER A 75 6.79 -8.71 16.72
N SER A 76 6.03 -8.26 17.71
CA SER A 76 5.35 -6.95 17.69
C SER A 76 6.33 -5.80 17.85
N LEU A 77 5.97 -4.63 17.32
CA LEU A 77 6.73 -3.39 17.43
C LEU A 77 5.92 -2.35 18.20
N SER A 78 6.59 -1.48 18.96
CA SER A 78 5.97 -0.32 19.62
C SER A 78 6.67 0.99 19.30
N ARG A 79 7.45 1.02 18.22
CA ARG A 79 8.17 2.21 17.78
C ARG A 79 7.30 2.97 16.78
N PHE A 80 7.18 4.26 17.02
CA PHE A 80 6.50 5.23 16.16
C PHE A 80 7.46 6.04 15.28
N ILE A 81 8.74 6.15 15.66
CA ILE A 81 9.73 6.89 14.87
C ILE A 81 10.29 5.98 13.77
N PRO A 82 10.04 6.29 12.49
CA PRO A 82 10.52 5.46 11.40
C PRO A 82 12.02 5.62 11.15
N TYR A 83 12.63 4.53 10.69
CA TYR A 83 13.99 4.50 10.16
C TYR A 83 13.98 4.14 8.67
N ALA A 84 15.00 4.62 7.94
CA ALA A 84 15.21 4.25 6.55
C ALA A 84 15.56 2.76 6.43
N PHE A 85 15.00 2.08 5.41
CA PHE A 85 15.37 0.71 5.08
C PHE A 85 16.55 0.69 4.09
N PRO A 86 17.43 -0.33 4.15
CA PRO A 86 17.42 -1.41 5.13
C PRO A 86 17.83 -0.95 6.53
N TYR A 87 17.19 -1.53 7.55
CA TYR A 87 17.45 -1.26 8.96
C TYR A 87 17.61 -2.59 9.70
N GLY A 88 18.61 -2.70 10.58
CA GLY A 88 18.93 -3.98 11.23
C GLY A 88 20.01 -3.88 12.28
N THR A 89 20.00 -2.80 13.06
CA THR A 89 20.93 -2.63 14.18
C THR A 89 20.18 -2.24 15.44
N GLY A 90 20.59 -2.82 16.57
CA GLY A 90 20.00 -2.53 17.88
C GLY A 90 18.58 -3.08 17.98
N ASP A 91 17.66 -2.23 18.36
CA ASP A 91 16.22 -2.48 18.36
C ASP A 91 15.61 -2.37 16.95
N GLY A 92 16.40 -2.60 15.90
CA GLY A 92 16.04 -2.44 14.50
C GLY A 92 15.95 -3.71 13.67
N ASN A 93 16.16 -4.88 14.29
CA ASN A 93 16.16 -6.18 13.62
C ASN A 93 14.74 -6.69 13.32
N TYR A 94 13.85 -5.80 12.87
CA TYR A 94 12.49 -6.14 12.54
C TYR A 94 12.38 -6.46 11.06
N VAL A 95 11.95 -7.69 10.79
CA VAL A 95 11.46 -8.08 9.48
C VAL A 95 10.09 -7.44 9.32
N MET A 96 9.92 -6.49 8.40
CA MET A 96 8.69 -5.69 8.34
C MET A 96 8.36 -5.16 6.95
N ILE A 97 7.08 -4.87 6.76
CA ILE A 97 6.48 -4.19 5.61
C ILE A 97 5.85 -2.91 6.12
N ALA A 98 6.24 -1.77 5.59
CA ALA A 98 5.67 -0.47 5.93
C ALA A 98 4.88 0.08 4.73
N ALA A 99 3.59 0.35 4.92
CA ALA A 99 2.80 1.09 3.93
C ALA A 99 2.80 2.59 4.20
N PHE A 100 2.88 2.96 5.49
CA PHE A 100 2.91 4.34 5.95
C PHE A 100 3.41 4.39 7.40
N TRP A 101 4.62 3.87 7.66
CA TRP A 101 5.14 3.75 9.02
C TRP A 101 5.50 5.11 9.61
N THR A 102 4.71 5.57 10.57
CA THR A 102 4.88 6.82 11.32
C THR A 102 3.99 6.79 12.56
N ASP A 103 4.06 7.84 13.38
CA ASP A 103 3.31 8.01 14.62
C ASP A 103 1.80 8.25 14.35
N LEU A 104 1.02 7.16 14.36
CA LEU A 104 -0.42 7.13 14.13
C LEU A 104 -1.17 6.95 15.46
N ILE A 105 -2.38 7.51 15.54
CA ILE A 105 -3.23 7.34 16.72
C ILE A 105 -4.62 6.85 16.34
N THR A 106 -5.10 5.82 17.05
CA THR A 106 -6.45 5.26 16.82
C THR A 106 -7.38 5.36 18.03
N THR A 107 -6.98 6.07 19.08
CA THR A 107 -7.73 6.11 20.35
C THR A 107 -9.10 6.79 20.25
N SER A 108 -9.28 7.75 19.34
CA SER A 108 -10.51 8.56 19.22
C SER A 108 -11.22 8.43 17.88
N VAL A 109 -10.47 8.40 16.78
CA VAL A 109 -10.98 8.29 15.39
C VAL A 109 -10.12 7.30 14.60
N GLY A 110 -10.54 6.96 13.38
CA GLY A 110 -9.89 5.94 12.57
C GLY A 110 -10.06 4.53 13.12
N GLN A 111 -9.89 3.53 12.26
CA GLN A 111 -9.98 2.12 12.60
C GLN A 111 -8.96 1.34 11.79
N ILE A 112 -8.49 0.21 12.35
CA ILE A 112 -7.60 -0.70 11.65
C ILE A 112 -8.26 -2.06 11.60
N TRP A 113 -8.53 -2.52 10.39
CA TRP A 113 -9.18 -3.80 10.13
C TRP A 113 -8.18 -4.75 9.50
N TYR A 114 -8.20 -6.00 9.92
CA TYR A 114 -7.37 -7.03 9.30
C TYR A 114 -8.13 -8.34 9.15
N LYS A 115 -7.76 -9.14 8.14
CA LYS A 115 -8.29 -10.49 7.96
C LYS A 115 -7.33 -11.38 7.20
N LEU A 116 -7.23 -12.62 7.63
CA LEU A 116 -6.58 -13.70 6.89
C LEU A 116 -7.67 -14.58 6.28
N SER A 117 -7.71 -14.67 4.96
CA SER A 117 -8.79 -15.34 4.24
C SER A 117 -8.27 -16.35 3.22
N THR A 118 -9.05 -17.41 3.05
CA THR A 118 -8.89 -18.45 2.02
C THR A 118 -10.11 -18.52 1.09
N SER A 119 -10.95 -17.47 1.10
CA SER A 119 -12.11 -17.35 0.23
C SER A 119 -11.71 -17.42 -1.25
N SER A 120 -12.44 -18.22 -2.03
CA SER A 120 -12.18 -18.41 -3.48
C SER A 120 -12.19 -17.12 -4.26
N ASP A 121 -13.07 -16.18 -3.90
CA ASP A 121 -13.23 -14.91 -4.61
C ASP A 121 -12.02 -14.00 -4.37
N LEU A 122 -11.51 -13.97 -3.13
CA LEU A 122 -10.32 -13.20 -2.77
C LEU A 122 -9.06 -13.81 -3.37
N LEU A 123 -8.95 -15.14 -3.36
CA LEU A 123 -7.82 -15.84 -3.98
C LEU A 123 -7.81 -15.62 -5.50
N THR A 124 -8.96 -15.70 -6.15
CA THR A 124 -9.09 -15.46 -7.61
C THR A 124 -8.73 -14.03 -7.96
N ARG A 125 -9.18 -13.05 -7.16
CA ARG A 125 -8.82 -11.64 -7.35
C ARG A 125 -7.31 -11.43 -7.19
N ALA A 126 -6.71 -11.98 -6.14
CA ALA A 126 -5.27 -11.87 -5.89
C ALA A 126 -4.43 -12.54 -6.99
N ALA A 127 -4.87 -13.69 -7.49
CA ALA A 127 -4.26 -14.34 -8.65
C ALA A 127 -4.29 -13.41 -9.88
N SER A 128 -5.45 -12.83 -10.18
CA SER A 128 -5.62 -11.92 -11.32
C SER A 128 -4.75 -10.67 -11.20
N ASP A 129 -4.67 -10.05 -10.01
CA ASP A 129 -3.83 -8.87 -9.76
C ASP A 129 -2.34 -9.20 -10.01
N VAL A 130 -1.85 -10.34 -9.52
CA VAL A 130 -0.45 -10.78 -9.71
C VAL A 130 -0.16 -11.15 -11.16
N GLN A 131 -0.99 -11.98 -11.78
CA GLN A 131 -0.81 -12.44 -13.16
C GLN A 131 -0.85 -11.27 -14.17
N SER A 132 -1.63 -10.23 -13.88
CA SER A 132 -1.68 -9.03 -14.72
C SER A 132 -0.45 -8.14 -14.58
N ALA A 133 0.19 -8.16 -13.41
CA ALA A 133 1.34 -7.31 -13.08
C ALA A 133 2.70 -7.96 -13.38
N PHE A 134 2.77 -9.29 -13.43
CA PHE A 134 3.99 -10.04 -13.70
C PHE A 134 3.75 -11.07 -14.80
N SER A 135 4.38 -10.83 -15.95
CA SER A 135 4.25 -11.64 -17.17
C SER A 135 4.78 -13.07 -17.01
N ASP A 136 5.66 -13.31 -16.04
CA ASP A 136 6.23 -14.61 -15.71
C ASP A 136 5.48 -15.36 -14.59
N GLN A 137 4.34 -14.83 -14.11
CA GLN A 137 3.57 -15.40 -13.00
C GLN A 137 2.20 -15.96 -13.41
N ASN A 138 2.03 -16.37 -14.66
CA ASN A 138 0.77 -16.95 -15.18
C ASN A 138 0.31 -18.22 -14.42
N ASP A 139 1.22 -18.87 -13.69
CA ASP A 139 1.00 -20.06 -12.88
C ASP A 139 0.72 -19.75 -11.40
N PHE A 140 0.77 -18.48 -10.98
CA PHE A 140 0.54 -18.09 -9.60
C PHE A 140 -0.89 -18.41 -9.18
N ASN A 141 -1.02 -19.25 -8.14
CA ASN A 141 -2.30 -19.70 -7.60
C ASN A 141 -2.27 -19.60 -6.06
N PRO A 142 -2.74 -18.48 -5.49
CA PRO A 142 -2.57 -18.21 -4.07
C PRO A 142 -3.40 -19.16 -3.22
N SER A 143 -2.87 -19.50 -2.05
CA SER A 143 -3.54 -20.26 -1.00
C SER A 143 -3.95 -19.39 0.20
N MET A 144 -3.46 -18.14 0.26
CA MET A 144 -3.86 -17.17 1.28
C MET A 144 -3.92 -15.73 0.74
N VAL A 145 -4.79 -14.94 1.36
CA VAL A 145 -4.82 -13.48 1.25
C VAL A 145 -4.93 -12.89 2.66
N PHE A 146 -3.98 -12.05 3.06
CA PHE A 146 -4.01 -11.30 4.31
C PHE A 146 -4.18 -9.80 4.01
N ILE A 147 -5.29 -9.21 4.43
CA ILE A 147 -5.63 -7.82 4.15
C ILE A 147 -5.55 -7.03 5.45
N VAL A 148 -4.93 -5.86 5.41
CA VAL A 148 -4.86 -4.91 6.53
C VAL A 148 -5.18 -3.52 6.01
N THR A 149 -6.16 -2.86 6.60
CA THR A 149 -6.61 -1.53 6.19
C THR A 149 -6.57 -0.57 7.37
N TRP A 150 -5.77 0.49 7.25
CA TRP A 150 -5.83 1.66 8.12
C TRP A 150 -6.85 2.60 7.51
N HIS A 151 -8.04 2.65 8.11
CA HIS A 151 -9.16 3.45 7.63
C HIS A 151 -9.26 4.74 8.42
N GLU A 152 -9.17 5.87 7.72
CA GLU A 152 -9.40 7.20 8.28
C GLU A 152 -8.51 7.55 9.50
N VAL A 153 -7.25 7.14 9.47
CA VAL A 153 -6.32 7.33 10.60
C VAL A 153 -5.66 8.72 10.59
N PRO A 154 -5.63 9.43 11.72
CA PRO A 154 -4.88 10.67 11.90
C PRO A 154 -3.47 10.41 12.45
N TYR A 155 -2.64 11.46 12.47
CA TYR A 155 -1.34 11.44 13.14
C TYR A 155 -1.47 11.65 14.65
N TYR A 156 -0.49 11.15 15.42
CA TYR A 156 -0.43 11.38 16.87
C TYR A 156 -0.34 12.86 17.25
N GLY A 157 -1.19 13.28 18.19
CA GLY A 157 -1.33 14.66 18.62
C GLY A 157 -2.24 15.53 17.72
N ALA A 158 -2.89 14.96 16.71
CA ALA A 158 -3.95 15.66 15.97
C ALA A 158 -5.09 16.07 16.93
N SER A 159 -5.50 17.33 16.84
CA SER A 159 -6.59 17.91 17.64
C SER A 159 -7.31 19.01 16.86
N GLY A 160 -8.56 19.32 17.25
CA GLY A 160 -9.39 20.29 16.52
C GLY A 160 -9.53 19.91 15.05
N ASP A 161 -9.35 20.89 14.16
CA ASP A 161 -9.48 20.71 12.71
C ASP A 161 -8.45 19.73 12.12
N ALA A 162 -7.32 19.48 12.81
CA ALA A 162 -6.34 18.50 12.35
C ALA A 162 -6.89 17.06 12.35
N LEU A 163 -7.94 16.76 13.11
CA LEU A 163 -8.63 15.46 13.08
C LEU A 163 -9.42 15.22 11.78
N LEU A 164 -9.53 16.24 10.92
CA LEU A 164 -10.12 16.13 9.58
C LEU A 164 -9.12 15.64 8.53
N LEU A 165 -7.82 15.74 8.81
CA LEU A 165 -6.76 15.17 7.97
C LEU A 165 -6.66 13.67 8.27
N ARG A 166 -7.02 12.84 7.30
CA ARG A 166 -7.16 11.39 7.50
C ARG A 166 -6.57 10.61 6.35
N ASN A 167 -5.78 9.62 6.69
CA ASN A 167 -5.18 8.71 5.71
C ASN A 167 -6.00 7.42 5.66
N THR A 168 -6.21 6.90 4.45
CA THR A 168 -6.76 5.55 4.23
C THR A 168 -5.89 4.80 3.25
N PHE A 169 -5.29 3.70 3.72
CA PHE A 169 -4.38 2.86 2.96
C PHE A 169 -4.46 1.40 3.41
N GLN A 170 -3.98 0.50 2.57
CA GLN A 170 -4.13 -0.93 2.74
C GLN A 170 -2.87 -1.68 2.32
N ILE A 171 -2.53 -2.72 3.08
CA ILE A 171 -1.56 -3.76 2.70
C ILE A 171 -2.35 -5.03 2.38
N VAL A 172 -2.00 -5.71 1.29
CA VAL A 172 -2.50 -7.05 0.98
C VAL A 172 -1.30 -7.98 0.75
N LEU A 173 -1.17 -9.01 1.58
CA LEU A 173 -0.21 -10.10 1.37
C LEU A 173 -0.92 -11.26 0.68
N THR A 174 -0.29 -11.87 -0.31
CA THR A 174 -0.79 -13.10 -0.93
C THR A 174 0.36 -14.04 -1.26
N ALA A 175 0.14 -15.34 -1.08
CA ALA A 175 1.15 -16.36 -1.31
C ALA A 175 0.53 -17.67 -1.79
N ASP A 176 1.28 -18.44 -2.58
CA ASP A 176 0.90 -19.79 -3.06
C ASP A 176 1.56 -20.92 -2.24
N GLY A 177 2.35 -20.57 -1.22
CA GLY A 177 3.18 -21.48 -0.43
C GLY A 177 4.66 -21.49 -0.83
N THR A 178 5.00 -20.88 -1.96
CA THR A 178 6.37 -20.69 -2.44
C THR A 178 6.66 -19.23 -2.81
N LYS A 179 5.81 -18.64 -3.64
CA LYS A 179 5.88 -17.26 -4.12
C LYS A 179 5.00 -16.36 -3.26
N SER A 180 5.46 -15.14 -3.05
CA SER A 180 4.81 -14.18 -2.16
C SER A 180 4.81 -12.78 -2.76
N PHE A 181 3.67 -12.11 -2.65
CA PHE A 181 3.45 -10.78 -3.18
C PHE A 181 2.84 -9.86 -2.13
N VAL A 182 3.18 -8.58 -2.23
CA VAL A 182 2.63 -7.50 -1.41
C VAL A 182 2.03 -6.44 -2.31
N MET A 183 0.75 -6.13 -2.08
CA MET A 183 0.07 -4.99 -2.68
C MET A 183 -0.01 -3.86 -1.66
N LEU A 184 0.29 -2.64 -2.09
CA LEU A 184 0.04 -1.42 -1.32
C LEU A 184 -1.02 -0.62 -2.06
N HIS A 185 -2.11 -0.27 -1.37
CA HIS A 185 -3.18 0.55 -1.93
C HIS A 185 -3.36 1.83 -1.12
N TYR A 186 -3.39 2.98 -1.78
CA TYR A 186 -3.54 4.30 -1.18
C TYR A 186 -4.81 4.97 -1.70
N LEU A 187 -5.86 4.97 -0.89
CA LEU A 187 -7.12 5.63 -1.21
C LEU A 187 -7.02 7.14 -1.00
N ARG A 188 -6.43 7.54 0.13
CA ARG A 188 -6.31 8.93 0.56
C ARG A 188 -5.09 9.10 1.46
N LEU A 189 -4.28 10.11 1.20
CA LEU A 189 -3.18 10.54 2.06
C LEU A 189 -3.22 12.07 2.15
N ASP A 190 -3.81 12.62 3.21
CA ASP A 190 -3.93 14.08 3.38
C ASP A 190 -2.73 14.69 4.11
N TRP A 191 -1.99 13.87 4.84
CA TRP A 191 -0.94 14.32 5.72
C TRP A 191 0.23 13.33 5.70
N ALA A 192 1.43 13.84 6.00
CA ALA A 192 2.64 13.05 6.19
C ALA A 192 3.50 13.60 7.33
N ARG A 193 4.21 12.69 8.01
CA ARG A 193 5.21 13.00 9.04
C ARG A 193 6.37 12.02 8.94
N ASN A 194 7.29 12.27 8.00
CA ASN A 194 8.43 11.38 7.72
C ASN A 194 8.02 9.90 7.59
N ALA A 195 6.92 9.59 6.91
CA ALA A 195 6.40 8.22 6.89
C ALA A 195 7.29 7.30 6.04
N MET A 196 7.65 6.14 6.59
CA MET A 196 8.42 5.13 5.87
C MET A 196 7.49 4.22 5.06
N VAL A 197 7.84 3.99 3.80
CA VAL A 197 7.18 3.06 2.90
C VAL A 197 8.21 2.13 2.29
N GLY A 198 8.04 0.83 2.47
CA GLY A 198 8.97 -0.15 1.94
C GLY A 198 8.99 -1.48 2.67
N PHE A 199 10.09 -2.20 2.48
CA PHE A 199 10.30 -3.57 2.88
C PHE A 199 11.66 -3.70 3.56
N ASN A 200 11.70 -4.29 4.75
CA ASN A 200 12.92 -4.49 5.51
C ASN A 200 13.12 -5.97 5.85
N ALA A 201 14.31 -6.50 5.55
CA ALA A 201 14.66 -7.88 5.89
C ALA A 201 15.12 -8.05 7.34
N GLY A 202 15.34 -6.96 8.08
CA GLY A 202 15.77 -6.97 9.48
C GLY A 202 17.25 -7.36 9.69
N ASP A 203 18.02 -7.53 8.62
CA ASP A 203 19.45 -7.90 8.65
C ASP A 203 20.39 -6.70 8.45
N GLY A 204 19.85 -5.51 8.23
CA GLY A 204 20.61 -4.27 8.00
C GLY A 204 21.27 -4.20 6.61
N LEU A 205 20.99 -5.15 5.73
CA LEU A 205 21.60 -5.28 4.41
C LEU A 205 20.54 -5.27 3.30
N ASN A 206 19.45 -6.01 3.49
CA ASN A 206 18.42 -6.20 2.49
C ASN A 206 17.16 -5.40 2.84
N GLY A 207 16.70 -4.63 1.85
CA GLY A 207 15.53 -3.79 1.99
C GLY A 207 15.19 -3.12 0.66
N TYR A 208 14.02 -2.51 0.62
CA TYR A 208 13.54 -1.73 -0.52
C TYR A 208 12.72 -0.55 -0.03
N THR A 209 12.98 0.62 -0.60
CA THR A 209 12.30 1.87 -0.23
C THR A 209 11.48 2.37 -1.42
N VAL A 210 10.20 2.64 -1.20
CA VAL A 210 9.32 3.21 -2.23
C VAL A 210 9.65 4.69 -2.41
N ASN A 211 9.64 5.16 -3.67
CA ASN A 211 9.95 6.56 -3.98
C ASN A 211 8.96 7.53 -3.29
N GLY A 212 9.48 8.55 -2.61
CA GLY A 212 8.72 9.50 -1.79
C GLY A 212 8.72 9.17 -0.29
N SER A 213 9.15 7.97 0.10
CA SER A 213 9.31 7.57 1.51
C SER A 213 10.21 8.53 2.30
N LEU A 214 9.91 8.71 3.59
CA LEU A 214 10.60 9.63 4.52
C LEU A 214 10.64 11.09 4.04
N SER A 215 9.66 11.50 3.24
CA SER A 215 9.50 12.87 2.78
C SER A 215 8.02 13.22 2.64
N ASP A 216 7.69 14.50 2.53
CA ASP A 216 6.30 14.95 2.30
C ASP A 216 5.74 14.46 0.96
N ASP A 217 6.60 14.04 0.03
CA ASP A 217 6.21 13.49 -1.26
C ASP A 217 5.48 12.13 -1.15
N VAL A 218 5.52 11.48 0.02
CA VAL A 218 4.78 10.24 0.28
C VAL A 218 3.27 10.38 0.05
N VAL A 219 2.70 11.58 0.24
CA VAL A 219 1.27 11.81 -0.02
C VAL A 219 0.91 11.63 -1.50
N ASN A 220 1.88 11.80 -2.41
CA ASN A 220 1.68 11.62 -3.84
C ASN A 220 1.58 10.15 -4.27
N LEU A 221 1.75 9.19 -3.36
CA LEU A 221 1.53 7.77 -3.67
C LEU A 221 0.10 7.48 -4.14
N VAL A 222 -0.90 8.27 -3.72
CA VAL A 222 -2.27 8.21 -4.24
C VAL A 222 -2.36 8.45 -5.75
N ASN A 223 -1.39 9.14 -6.34
CA ASN A 223 -1.33 9.50 -7.76
C ASN A 223 -0.28 8.70 -8.54
N ARG A 224 0.47 7.83 -7.87
CA ARG A 224 1.56 7.03 -8.46
C ARG A 224 1.21 5.55 -8.49
N SER A 225 1.96 4.78 -9.26
CA SER A 225 1.75 3.34 -9.40
C SER A 225 2.95 2.66 -10.04
N ASN A 226 3.12 1.35 -9.79
CA ASN A 226 3.96 0.46 -10.61
C ASN A 226 3.15 -0.60 -11.37
N VAL A 227 1.82 -0.60 -11.27
CA VAL A 227 0.91 -1.52 -12.00
C VAL A 227 -0.03 -0.80 -12.95
N GLY A 228 0.18 0.51 -13.16
CA GLY A 228 -0.71 1.32 -13.98
C GLY A 228 -2.12 1.37 -13.38
N VAL A 229 -2.25 1.67 -12.08
CA VAL A 229 -3.49 2.15 -11.42
C VAL A 229 -3.07 3.10 -10.30
N PRO A 230 -3.33 4.44 -10.37
CA PRO A 230 -2.98 5.39 -9.32
C PRO A 230 -3.36 4.87 -7.93
N GLY A 231 -2.44 5.00 -6.98
CA GLY A 231 -2.62 4.51 -5.62
C GLY A 231 -2.35 3.01 -5.46
N LYS A 232 -2.16 2.23 -6.53
CA LYS A 232 -1.84 0.80 -6.42
C LYS A 232 -0.38 0.51 -6.74
N PHE A 233 0.22 -0.31 -5.89
CA PHE A 233 1.55 -0.84 -6.08
C PHE A 233 1.55 -2.34 -5.79
N LEU A 234 2.38 -3.08 -6.51
CA LEU A 234 2.56 -4.51 -6.29
C LEU A 234 4.03 -4.91 -6.41
N PHE A 235 4.45 -5.78 -5.50
CA PHE A 235 5.83 -6.23 -5.36
C PHE A 235 5.88 -7.73 -5.11
N ARG A 236 6.85 -8.43 -5.72
CA ARG A 236 7.23 -9.79 -5.37
C ARG A 236 8.32 -9.75 -4.30
N VAL A 237 8.18 -10.56 -3.25
CA VAL A 237 8.99 -10.43 -2.03
C VAL A 237 9.56 -11.75 -1.51
N ASP A 238 9.30 -12.89 -2.17
CA ASP A 238 9.80 -14.21 -1.74
C ASP A 238 11.31 -14.40 -1.91
N GLY A 239 11.92 -13.74 -2.91
CA GLY A 239 13.35 -13.85 -3.21
C GLY A 239 14.25 -13.02 -2.28
N GLY A 240 15.56 -13.00 -2.56
CA GLY A 240 16.53 -12.22 -1.76
C GLY A 240 16.42 -10.70 -1.92
N THR A 241 15.69 -10.23 -2.93
CA THR A 241 15.41 -8.82 -3.17
C THR A 241 13.95 -8.63 -3.52
N VAL A 242 13.42 -7.44 -3.23
CA VAL A 242 12.08 -7.04 -3.66
C VAL A 242 12.10 -6.71 -5.16
N GLN A 243 11.13 -7.26 -5.88
CA GLN A 243 10.96 -7.01 -7.31
C GLN A 243 9.65 -6.22 -7.53
N PRO A 244 9.70 -4.98 -8.04
CA PRO A 244 8.48 -4.28 -8.45
C PRO A 244 7.83 -5.00 -9.63
N ALA A 245 6.51 -4.80 -9.82
CA ALA A 245 5.78 -5.27 -10.99
C ALA A 245 6.48 -4.92 -12.32
N ASP A 246 6.25 -5.75 -13.34
CA ASP A 246 6.76 -5.51 -14.67
C ASP A 246 6.27 -4.12 -15.13
N GLN A 247 7.17 -3.30 -15.68
CA GLN A 247 6.79 -2.03 -16.31
C GLN A 247 6.02 -2.29 -17.62
N THR A 248 4.90 -3.01 -17.53
CA THR A 248 4.00 -3.20 -18.65
C THR A 248 3.20 -1.91 -18.79
N ILE A 249 3.51 -1.14 -19.83
CA ILE A 249 2.61 -0.11 -20.35
C ILE A 249 1.39 -0.86 -20.91
N SER A 250 0.51 -1.36 -20.04
CA SER A 250 -0.72 -2.03 -20.47
C SER A 250 -1.72 -0.96 -20.90
N SER A 251 -1.61 -0.60 -22.18
CA SER A 251 -2.44 0.39 -22.88
C SER A 251 -3.92 0.01 -23.03
N ASN A 252 -4.42 -0.99 -22.32
CA ASN A 252 -5.75 -1.56 -22.53
C ASN A 252 -6.65 -1.62 -21.28
N ASN A 253 -6.27 -1.02 -20.15
CA ASN A 253 -7.25 -0.80 -19.09
C ASN A 253 -8.13 0.40 -19.46
N SER A 254 -9.29 0.15 -20.07
CA SER A 254 -10.21 1.19 -20.54
C SER A 254 -10.71 2.15 -19.44
N LYS A 255 -10.55 1.77 -18.15
CA LYS A 255 -10.83 2.62 -16.98
C LYS A 255 -9.68 3.59 -16.66
N TYR A 256 -8.44 3.28 -17.05
CA TYR A 256 -7.27 4.09 -16.73
C TYR A 256 -6.25 4.09 -17.89
N ASN A 257 -6.36 5.03 -18.82
CA ASN A 257 -5.49 5.10 -20.00
C ASN A 257 -4.28 6.02 -19.78
N TYR A 258 -3.12 5.43 -19.43
CA TYR A 258 -1.89 6.14 -19.02
C TYR A 258 -1.21 6.97 -20.10
N LYS A 259 -1.50 6.73 -21.38
CA LYS A 259 -0.83 7.42 -22.48
C LYS A 259 -1.10 8.93 -22.48
N ALA A 260 -2.28 9.35 -22.03
CA ALA A 260 -2.67 10.76 -21.98
C ALA A 260 -2.08 11.53 -20.78
N VAL A 261 -1.66 10.85 -19.71
CA VAL A 261 -1.18 11.51 -18.48
C VAL A 261 0.31 11.86 -18.60
N ILE A 262 1.13 10.97 -19.15
CA ILE A 262 2.58 11.20 -19.32
C ILE A 262 2.85 12.32 -20.34
N GLU A 263 2.10 12.38 -21.45
CA GLU A 263 2.27 13.42 -22.48
C GLU A 263 1.85 14.83 -22.00
N ASN A 264 1.01 14.92 -20.96
CA ASN A 264 0.59 16.21 -20.39
C ASN A 264 1.53 16.71 -19.29
N LEU A 265 2.22 15.82 -18.55
CA LEU A 265 3.21 16.23 -17.55
C LEU A 265 4.46 16.85 -18.21
N GLN A 266 4.88 16.37 -19.38
CA GLN A 266 5.96 17.01 -20.14
C GLN A 266 5.59 18.38 -20.74
N LYS A 267 4.31 18.77 -20.73
CA LYS A 267 3.84 20.08 -21.24
C LYS A 267 3.62 21.14 -20.16
N CYS A 268 3.64 20.76 -18.87
CA CYS A 268 3.38 21.70 -17.78
C CYS A 268 4.64 22.36 -17.19
N ASP A 269 5.83 21.91 -17.56
CA ASP A 269 7.06 22.64 -17.29
C ASP A 269 7.26 23.68 -18.39
N TYR A 270 6.72 24.90 -18.21
CA TYR A 270 7.17 26.19 -18.79
C TYR A 270 6.00 27.19 -18.77
N VAL A 271 5.58 27.63 -17.59
CA VAL A 271 4.99 28.98 -17.44
C VAL A 271 5.65 29.64 -16.24
N VAL A 272 6.76 30.30 -16.49
CA VAL A 272 7.32 31.30 -15.57
C VAL A 272 6.35 32.49 -15.61
N CYS A 273 5.56 32.69 -14.55
CA CYS A 273 4.84 33.94 -14.34
C CYS A 273 5.86 35.04 -13.99
N LEU A 274 6.14 35.94 -14.93
CA LEU A 274 6.70 37.25 -14.64
C LEU A 274 5.53 38.22 -14.44
N PHE A 275 5.49 38.87 -13.28
CA PHE A 275 4.72 40.09 -13.04
C PHE A 275 5.47 41.30 -13.61
#